data_AF-A0A4V2XUV6-F1
#
_entry.id   AF-A0A4V2XUV6-F1
#
_cell.length_a   1.000
_cell.length_b   1.000
_cell.length_c   1.000
_cell.angle_alpha   90.00
_cell.angle_beta   90.00
_cell.angle_gamma   90.00
#
_symmetry.space_group_name_H-M   'P 1'
#
loop_
_entity.id
_entity.type
_entity.pdbx_description
1 polymer ?
#
loop_
_entity_poly.entity_id
_entity_poly.type
_entity_poly.pdbx_seq_one_letter_code
_entity_poly.pdbx_strand_id
1 'polypeptide(L)'
;MEALAVRLSGLDSYAEGAIRVVAFYDTLMRRRVDLPVLARASAGLAGCVAGIRIHGSGRVIRVAPDGGQASGPPPPASSTAPITLDGEEVGT
;
A
#
# COMPACT_ATOMS: atom_id res chain seq x y z
N MET A 1 14.25 -8.83 -9.19
CA MET A 1 13.46 -9.15 -7.99
C MET A 1 13.25 -10.65 -7.82
N GLU A 2 12.83 -11.38 -8.85
CA GLU A 2 12.56 -12.82 -8.78
C GLU A 2 13.75 -13.68 -8.31
N ALA A 3 14.93 -13.52 -8.92
CA ALA A 3 16.13 -14.25 -8.49
C ALA A 3 16.54 -13.97 -7.03
N LEU A 4 16.24 -12.78 -6.51
CA LEU A 4 16.49 -12.43 -5.11
C LEU A 4 15.48 -13.13 -4.18
N ALA A 5 14.20 -13.17 -4.57
CA ALA A 5 13.14 -13.85 -3.82
C ALA A 5 13.47 -15.34 -3.62
N VAL A 6 13.90 -16.02 -4.69
CA VAL A 6 14.28 -17.45 -4.66
C VAL A 6 15.49 -17.70 -3.76
N ARG A 7 16.49 -16.80 -3.78
CA ARG A 7 17.68 -16.96 -2.93
C ARG A 7 17.37 -16.70 -1.46
N LEU A 8 16.49 -15.73 -1.16
CA LEU A 8 16.07 -15.43 0.21
C LEU A 8 15.11 -16.48 0.77
N SER A 9 14.25 -17.08 -0.04
CA SER A 9 13.33 -18.13 0.42
C SER A 9 14.04 -19.41 0.88
N GLY A 10 15.25 -19.67 0.36
CA GLY A 10 16.14 -20.72 0.87
C GLY A 10 16.74 -20.42 2.24
N LEU A 11 16.69 -19.17 2.73
CA LEU A 11 17.18 -18.74 4.04
C LEU A 11 16.02 -18.50 5.04
N ASP A 12 14.93 -17.90 4.56
CA ASP A 12 13.72 -17.61 5.32
C ASP A 12 12.50 -17.83 4.41
N SER A 13 11.67 -18.82 4.74
CA SER A 13 10.48 -19.17 3.98
C SER A 13 9.45 -18.03 3.89
N TYR A 14 9.48 -17.05 4.80
CA TYR A 14 8.61 -15.88 4.77
C TYR A 14 9.14 -14.75 3.87
N ALA A 15 10.42 -14.77 3.50
CA ALA A 15 11.02 -13.70 2.72
C ALA A 15 10.43 -13.61 1.31
N GLU A 16 10.00 -14.74 0.73
CA GLU A 16 9.38 -14.73 -0.60
C GLU A 16 8.14 -13.82 -0.66
N GLY A 17 7.26 -13.95 0.35
CA GLY A 17 6.05 -13.14 0.45
C GLY A 17 6.37 -11.65 0.56
N ALA A 18 7.33 -11.30 1.43
CA ALA A 18 7.78 -9.92 1.59
C ALA A 18 8.35 -9.34 0.28
N ILE A 19 9.20 -10.09 -0.41
CA ILE A 19 9.82 -9.64 -1.67
C ILE A 19 8.78 -9.49 -2.78
N ARG A 20 7.74 -10.33 -2.82
CA ARG A 20 6.62 -10.18 -3.77
C ARG A 20 5.86 -8.87 -3.54
N VAL A 21 5.61 -8.48 -2.28
CA VAL A 21 4.98 -7.19 -1.96
C VAL A 21 5.85 -6.02 -2.42
N VAL A 22 7.17 -6.07 -2.17
CA VAL A 22 8.10 -5.04 -2.64
C VAL A 22 8.10 -4.95 -4.17
N ALA A 23 8.18 -6.09 -4.86
CA ALA A 23 8.18 -6.13 -6.32
C ALA A 23 6.87 -5.60 -6.93
N PHE A 24 5.74 -5.85 -6.27
CA PHE A 24 4.43 -5.33 -6.66
C PHE A 24 4.43 -3.80 -6.65
N TYR A 25 4.84 -3.17 -5.55
CA TYR A 25 4.89 -1.70 -5.45
C TYR A 25 5.98 -1.08 -6.33
N ASP A 26 7.15 -1.71 -6.47
CA ASP A 26 8.20 -1.27 -7.41
C ASP A 26 7.65 -1.15 -8.84
N THR A 27 6.83 -2.12 -9.26
CA THR A 27 6.19 -2.09 -10.59
C THR A 27 5.23 -0.90 -10.75
N LEU A 28 4.44 -0.61 -9.72
CA LEU A 28 3.52 0.55 -9.73
C LEU A 28 4.29 1.88 -9.78
N MET A 29 5.38 1.99 -9.01
CA MET A 29 6.22 3.19 -8.96
C MET A 29 6.94 3.43 -10.28
N ARG A 30 7.51 2.39 -10.90
CA ARG A 30 8.14 2.48 -12.23
C ARG A 30 7.17 2.97 -13.30
N ARG A 31 5.89 2.58 -13.19
CA ARG A 31 4.82 3.01 -14.10
C ARG A 31 4.23 4.38 -13.77
N ARG A 32 4.66 5.00 -12.65
CA ARG A 32 4.15 6.30 -12.16
C ARG A 32 2.62 6.35 -12.12
N VAL A 33 2.01 5.29 -11.59
CA VAL A 33 0.55 5.22 -11.48
C VAL A 33 0.01 6.35 -10.61
N ASP A 34 -1.22 6.79 -10.90
CA ASP A 34 -1.88 7.78 -10.07
C ASP A 34 -2.33 7.20 -8.72
N LEU A 35 -2.68 8.08 -7.78
CA LEU A 35 -3.09 7.69 -6.43
C LEU A 35 -4.36 6.80 -6.39
N PRO A 36 -5.39 7.02 -7.23
CA PRO A 36 -6.52 6.10 -7.33
C PRO A 36 -6.13 4.68 -7.77
N VAL A 37 -5.26 4.54 -8.79
CA VAL A 37 -4.79 3.23 -9.25
C VAL A 37 -3.93 2.56 -8.19
N LEU A 38 -3.08 3.31 -7.49
CA LEU A 38 -2.29 2.80 -6.37
C LEU A 38 -3.21 2.24 -5.27
N ALA A 39 -4.20 3.01 -4.82
CA ALA A 39 -5.14 2.58 -3.78
C ALA A 39 -5.93 1.33 -4.19
N ARG A 40 -6.34 1.23 -5.46
CA ARG A 40 -7.03 0.04 -6.01
C ARG A 40 -6.13 -1.19 -6.00
N ALA A 41 -4.89 -1.04 -6.46
CA ALA A 41 -3.91 -2.12 -6.48
C ALA A 41 -3.62 -2.61 -5.05
N SER A 42 -3.45 -1.69 -4.09
CA SER A 42 -3.27 -1.99 -2.68
C SER A 42 -4.47 -2.73 -2.07
N ALA A 43 -5.71 -2.30 -2.39
CA ALA A 43 -6.92 -2.96 -1.91
C ALA A 43 -7.03 -4.41 -2.40
N GLY A 44 -6.69 -4.64 -3.68
CA GLY A 44 -6.65 -5.99 -4.25
C GLY A 44 -5.56 -6.86 -3.62
N LEU A 45 -4.36 -6.31 -3.37
CA LEU A 45 -3.27 -7.04 -2.73
C LEU A 45 -3.59 -7.40 -1.27
N ALA A 46 -4.20 -6.49 -0.51
CA ALA A 46 -4.51 -6.67 0.90
C ALA A 46 -5.81 -7.45 1.16
N GLY A 47 -6.67 -7.58 0.14
CA GLY A 47 -7.99 -8.21 0.28
C GLY A 47 -8.97 -7.41 1.17
N CYS A 48 -8.69 -6.13 1.42
CA CYS A 48 -9.49 -5.26 2.28
C CYS A 48 -9.55 -3.83 1.73
N VAL A 49 -10.30 -2.95 2.40
CA VAL A 49 -10.38 -1.55 2.00
C VAL A 49 -9.03 -0.87 2.24
N ALA A 50 -8.45 -0.32 1.16
CA ALA A 50 -7.23 0.49 1.23
C ALA A 50 -7.53 1.94 0.84
N GLY A 51 -6.74 2.88 1.35
CA GLY A 51 -6.95 4.30 1.07
C GLY A 51 -5.73 5.17 1.29
N ILE A 52 -5.79 6.38 0.73
CA ILE A 52 -4.73 7.39 0.80
C ILE A 52 -5.38 8.71 1.23
N ARG A 53 -4.80 9.35 2.25
CA ARG A 53 -5.19 10.67 2.72
C ARG A 53 -4.07 11.66 2.45
N ILE A 54 -4.38 12.73 1.74
CA ILE A 54 -3.45 13.85 1.51
C ILE A 54 -3.76 14.93 2.54
N HIS A 55 -2.89 15.10 3.53
CA HIS A 55 -3.11 16.00 4.66
C HIS A 55 -3.24 17.47 4.20
N GLY A 56 -2.40 17.92 3.27
CA GLY A 56 -2.43 19.31 2.79
C GLY A 56 -3.70 19.70 2.02
N SER A 57 -4.39 18.76 1.37
CA SER A 57 -5.59 19.04 0.58
C SER A 57 -6.88 18.45 1.18
N GLY A 58 -6.78 17.75 2.32
CA GLY A 58 -7.88 16.97 2.90
C GLY A 58 -8.43 15.85 2.00
N ARG A 59 -7.77 15.53 0.88
CA ARG A 59 -8.31 14.58 -0.11
C ARG A 59 -8.16 13.16 0.41
N VAL A 60 -9.25 12.41 0.41
CA VAL A 60 -9.29 11.01 0.83
C VAL A 60 -9.73 10.13 -0.34
N ILE A 61 -8.93 9.12 -0.66
CA ILE A 61 -9.25 8.07 -1.62
C ILE A 61 -9.44 6.78 -0.81
N ARG A 62 -10.55 6.07 -1.02
CA ARG A 62 -10.78 4.75 -0.42
C ARG A 62 -11.35 3.80 -1.45
N VAL A 63 -10.75 2.62 -1.55
CA VAL A 63 -11.07 1.61 -2.55
C VAL A 63 -11.32 0.28 -1.84
N ALA A 64 -12.43 -0.37 -2.17
CA ALA A 64 -12.77 -1.70 -1.73
C ALA A 64 -12.00 -2.78 -2.53
N PRO A 65 -11.86 -4.01 -2.02
CA PRO A 65 -11.09 -5.06 -2.70
C PRO A 65 -11.69 -5.50 -4.05
N ASP A 66 -12.97 -5.18 -4.31
CA ASP A 66 -13.62 -5.37 -5.61
C ASP A 66 -13.24 -4.29 -6.66
N GLY A 67 -12.43 -3.30 -6.25
CA GLY A 67 -11.96 -2.19 -7.07
C GLY A 67 -12.88 -0.97 -7.12
N GLY A 68 -14.05 -1.05 -6.47
CA GLY A 68 -15.01 0.04 -6.32
C GLY A 68 -14.65 1.02 -5.22
N GLN A 69 -15.33 2.16 -5.16
CA GLN A 69 -15.15 3.11 -4.07
C GLN A 69 -15.71 2.52 -2.77
N ALA A 70 -14.96 2.61 -1.67
CA ALA A 70 -15.44 2.12 -0.39
C ALA A 70 -16.61 2.98 0.12
N SER A 71 -17.70 2.33 0.54
CA SER A 71 -18.87 3.00 1.09
C SER A 71 -18.72 3.36 2.57
N GLY A 72 -19.42 4.41 2.98
CA GLY A 72 -19.48 4.85 4.37
C GLY A 72 -18.18 5.48 4.91
N PRO A 73 -18.23 6.04 6.13
CA PRO A 73 -17.05 6.55 6.80
C PRO A 73 -16.09 5.40 7.16
N PRO A 74 -14.77 5.65 7.28
CA PRO A 74 -13.84 4.66 7.80
C PRO A 74 -14.17 4.36 9.27
N PRO A 75 -14.02 3.10 9.73
CA PRO A 75 -14.10 2.81 11.15
C PRO A 75 -12.95 3.50 11.90
N PRO A 76 -13.05 3.66 13.24
CA PRO A 76 -11.94 4.11 14.06
C PRO A 76 -10.71 3.22 13.82
N ALA A 77 -9.54 3.84 13.71
CA ALA A 77 -8.29 3.11 13.52
C ALA A 77 -7.96 2.28 14.77
N SER A 78 -7.60 1.01 14.57
CA SER A 78 -7.10 0.16 15.66
C SER A 78 -5.67 0.54 16.08
N SER A 79 -4.90 1.07 15.14
CA SER A 79 -3.57 1.64 15.37
C SER A 79 -3.30 2.74 14.33
N THR A 80 -2.40 3.66 14.68
CA THR A 80 -1.89 4.69 13.78
C THR A 80 -0.39 4.85 14.03
N ALA A 81 0.36 5.22 13.00
CA ALA A 81 1.77 5.52 13.09
C ALA A 81 2.08 6.73 12.19
N PRO A 82 2.90 7.69 12.64
CA PRO A 82 3.25 8.83 11.82
C PRO A 82 4.09 8.40 10.63
N ILE A 83 3.77 8.95 9.45
CA ILE A 83 4.58 8.84 8.25
C ILE A 83 5.55 10.01 8.28
N THR A 84 6.83 9.70 8.42
CA THR A 84 7.91 10.70 8.43
C THR A 84 8.74 10.60 7.16
N LEU A 85 8.99 11.75 6.52
CA LEU A 85 9.89 11.89 5.38
C LEU A 85 10.91 12.95 5.73
N ASP A 86 12.20 12.59 5.69
CA ASP A 86 13.32 13.48 6.01
C ASP A 86 13.20 14.20 7.37
N GLY A 87 12.56 13.54 8.34
CA GLY A 87 12.33 14.07 9.70
C GLY A 87 11.06 14.91 9.86
N GLU A 88 10.31 15.15 8.78
CA GLU A 88 9.02 15.84 8.81
C GLU A 88 7.86 14.86 8.79
N GLU A 89 6.85 15.07 9.66
CA GLU A 89 5.61 14.28 9.62
C GLU A 89 4.74 14.75 8.46
N VAL A 90 4.49 13.85 7.52
CA VAL A 90 3.68 14.10 6.31
C VAL A 90 2.28 13.47 6.39
N GLY A 91 2.02 12.70 7.44
CA GLY A 91 0.71 12.11 7.69
C GLY A 91 0.69 11.02 8.76
N THR A 92 -0.45 10.35 8.84
CA THR A 92 -0.78 9.24 9.75
C THR A 92 -1.65 8.18 9.09
#